data_AF-A0A1H8Z5D8-F1
#
_entry.id   AF-A0A1H8Z5D8-F1
#
_cell.length_a   1.000
_cell.length_b   1.000
_cell.length_c   1.000
_cell.angle_alpha   90.00
_cell.angle_beta   90.00
_cell.angle_gamma   90.00
#
_symmetry.space_group_name_H-M   'P 1'
#
loop_
_entity.id
_entity.type
_entity.pdbx_description
1 polymer ?
#
loop_
_entity_poly.entity_id
_entity_poly.type
_entity_poly.pdbx_seq_one_letter_code
_entity_poly.pdbx_strand_id
1 'polypeptide(L)'
;MITYSKEAFGNTKIISQEVVIIDKYETGNGGKTGNSYYMKGINDNGEYKIPGDKYDIGDTVTVYQNPNSANAKGSDPQWYTSAEYAKGTSTAGFVFFTVLAIIDAAFLYYNKKAK
;
A
#
# COMPACT_ATOMS: atom_id res chain seq x y z
N MET A 1 -3.28 -29.83 -11.54
CA MET A 1 -2.64 -28.55 -11.89
C MET A 1 -3.69 -27.47 -11.65
N ILE A 2 -3.59 -26.73 -10.54
CA ILE A 2 -4.56 -25.66 -10.24
C ILE A 2 -4.13 -24.46 -11.08
N THR A 3 -4.83 -24.25 -12.18
CA THR A 3 -4.67 -23.06 -13.01
C THR A 3 -5.29 -21.90 -12.24
N TYR A 4 -4.47 -21.11 -11.55
CA TYR A 4 -4.91 -19.80 -11.06
C TYR A 4 -5.17 -18.96 -12.31
N SER A 5 -6.45 -18.80 -12.66
CA SER A 5 -6.82 -17.89 -13.74
C SER A 5 -6.27 -16.50 -13.39
N LYS A 6 -5.57 -15.88 -14.34
CA LYS A 6 -5.15 -14.46 -14.27
C LYS A 6 -6.33 -13.51 -13.92
N GLU A 7 -7.55 -14.01 -14.05
CA GLU A 7 -8.82 -13.32 -13.80
C GLU A 7 -9.20 -13.23 -12.31
N ALA A 8 -8.55 -13.99 -11.41
CA ALA A 8 -8.70 -13.76 -9.96
C ALA A 8 -8.06 -12.42 -9.50
N PHE A 9 -7.20 -11.84 -10.33
CA PHE A 9 -6.60 -10.51 -10.15
C PHE A 9 -7.41 -9.46 -10.90
N GLY A 10 -8.70 -9.36 -10.56
CA GLY A 10 -9.68 -8.51 -11.23
C GLY A 10 -9.11 -7.15 -11.59
N ASN A 11 -9.39 -6.71 -12.82
CA ASN A 11 -9.04 -5.42 -13.42
C ASN A 11 -8.92 -4.31 -12.36
N THR A 12 -7.73 -4.15 -11.79
CA THR A 12 -7.62 -3.32 -10.60
C THR A 12 -7.52 -1.90 -11.06
N LYS A 13 -8.64 -1.16 -10.97
CA LYS A 13 -8.72 0.24 -11.37
C LYS A 13 -7.80 1.06 -10.47
N ILE A 14 -6.58 1.30 -10.94
CA ILE A 14 -5.66 2.26 -10.35
C ILE A 14 -6.20 3.66 -10.65
N ILE A 15 -6.29 4.47 -9.61
CA ILE A 15 -6.60 5.90 -9.75
C ILE A 15 -5.30 6.69 -9.72
N SER A 16 -5.28 7.82 -10.41
CA SER A 16 -4.14 8.73 -10.44
C SER A 16 -4.57 10.15 -10.15
N GLN A 17 -3.68 10.92 -9.54
CA GLN A 17 -3.85 12.34 -9.25
C GLN A 17 -2.56 13.07 -9.58
N GLU A 18 -2.66 14.29 -10.10
CA GLU A 18 -1.52 15.19 -10.23
C GLU A 18 -1.47 16.05 -8.96
N VAL A 19 -0.30 16.16 -8.35
CA VAL A 19 -0.10 16.87 -7.08
C VAL A 19 1.20 17.67 -7.12
N VAL A 20 1.24 18.79 -6.41
CA VAL A 20 2.46 19.57 -6.19
C VAL A 20 3.08 19.16 -4.86
N ILE A 21 4.36 18.81 -4.84
CA ILE A 21 5.09 18.49 -3.62
C ILE A 21 5.27 19.76 -2.79
N ILE A 22 4.80 19.75 -1.55
CA ILE A 22 4.86 20.90 -0.65
C ILE A 22 5.73 20.67 0.57
N ASP A 23 6.04 19.41 0.90
CA ASP A 23 6.82 19.08 2.09
C ASP A 23 7.54 17.74 1.93
N LYS A 24 8.64 17.57 2.67
CA LYS A 24 9.44 16.35 2.76
C LYS A 24 9.77 16.11 4.23
N TYR A 25 9.45 14.93 4.74
CA TYR A 25 9.67 14.61 6.14
C TYR A 25 10.16 13.17 6.32
N GLU A 26 10.93 12.98 7.38
CA GLU A 26 11.45 11.69 7.79
C GLU A 26 10.71 11.25 9.04
N THR A 27 10.22 9.99 9.04
CA THR A 27 9.72 9.36 10.25
C THR A 27 10.75 8.35 10.73
N GLY A 28 11.42 8.66 11.83
CA GLY A 28 12.31 7.72 12.53
C GLY A 28 11.53 6.94 13.59
N ASN A 29 11.65 5.61 13.58
CA ASN A 29 11.30 4.81 14.74
C ASN A 29 12.57 4.75 15.60
N GLY A 30 12.62 5.55 16.68
CA GLY A 30 13.77 5.74 17.57
C GLY A 30 14.23 4.49 18.35
N GLY A 31 14.48 3.38 17.66
CA GLY A 31 14.73 2.09 18.26
C GLY A 31 15.54 1.14 17.37
N LYS A 32 15.00 0.60 16.26
CA LYS A 32 15.60 -0.62 15.68
C LYS A 32 15.53 -0.86 14.17
N THR A 33 14.94 0.01 13.35
CA THR A 33 14.91 -0.23 11.89
C THR A 33 14.73 1.08 11.14
N GLY A 34 15.61 1.30 10.16
CA GLY A 34 15.68 2.35 9.13
C GLY A 34 14.68 3.50 9.15
N ASN A 35 15.21 4.71 8.99
CA ASN A 35 14.38 5.88 8.76
C ASN A 35 13.54 5.71 7.48
N SER A 36 12.28 6.15 7.53
CA SER A 36 11.38 6.15 6.36
C SER A 36 11.15 7.58 5.92
N TYR A 37 11.44 7.87 4.66
CA TYR A 37 11.24 9.18 4.06
C TYR A 37 9.89 9.26 3.38
N TYR A 38 9.25 10.42 3.48
CA TYR A 38 7.96 10.72 2.88
C TYR A 38 7.96 12.12 2.28
N MET A 39 7.14 12.29 1.26
CA MET A 39 6.76 13.57 0.66
C MET A 39 5.27 13.81 0.92
N LYS A 40 4.89 15.08 1.01
CA LYS A 40 3.49 15.53 1.00
C LYS A 40 3.21 16.24 -0.31
N GLY A 41 2.21 15.76 -1.04
CA GLY A 41 1.64 16.43 -2.20
C GLY A 41 0.32 17.12 -1.87
N ILE A 42 -0.04 18.16 -2.62
CA ILE A 42 -1.35 18.82 -2.54
C ILE A 42 -1.94 19.06 -3.93
N ASN A 43 -3.26 19.01 -4.03
CA ASN A 43 -4.04 19.53 -5.15
C ASN A 43 -5.43 19.99 -4.66
N ASP A 44 -6.34 20.32 -5.58
CA ASP A 44 -7.70 20.78 -5.27
C ASP A 44 -8.55 19.77 -4.47
N ASN A 45 -8.19 18.49 -4.50
CA ASN A 45 -8.88 17.42 -3.77
C ASN A 45 -8.30 17.17 -2.37
N GLY A 46 -7.16 17.76 -2.02
CA GLY A 46 -6.58 17.70 -0.67
C GLY A 46 -5.10 17.33 -0.62
N GLU A 47 -4.68 16.77 0.52
CA GLU A 47 -3.30 16.37 0.81
C GLU A 47 -3.04 14.87 0.55
N TYR A 48 -1.82 14.56 0.11
CA TYR A 48 -1.41 13.24 -0.32
C TYR A 48 -0.09 12.84 0.33
N LYS A 49 -0.08 11.72 1.04
CA LYS A 49 1.14 11.13 1.61
C LYS A 49 1.79 10.18 0.61
N ILE A 50 3.06 10.44 0.30
CA ILE A 50 3.82 9.73 -0.75
C ILE A 50 5.11 9.19 -0.14
N PRO A 51 5.33 7.86 -0.08
CA PRO A 51 6.61 7.31 0.39
C PRO A 51 7.77 7.64 -0.57
N GLY A 52 8.94 7.90 0.02
CA GLY A 52 10.18 8.26 -0.68
C GLY A 52 10.50 9.76 -0.60
N ASP A 53 11.58 10.15 -1.27
CA ASP A 53 12.17 11.50 -1.26
C ASP A 53 12.66 11.96 -2.64
N LYS A 54 12.26 11.24 -3.69
CA LYS A 54 12.78 11.37 -5.07
C LYS A 54 12.54 12.75 -5.71
N TYR A 55 11.49 13.45 -5.30
CA TYR A 55 11.06 14.71 -5.89
C TYR A 55 11.29 15.87 -4.92
N ASP A 56 11.44 17.07 -5.46
CA ASP A 56 11.70 18.28 -4.69
C ASP A 56 10.43 19.10 -4.46
N ILE A 57 10.49 19.98 -3.46
CA ILE A 57 9.38 20.87 -3.13
C ILE A 57 9.15 21.82 -4.31
N GLY A 58 7.91 21.91 -4.77
CA GLY A 58 7.50 22.65 -5.97
C GLY A 58 7.31 21.76 -7.20
N ASP A 59 7.76 20.50 -7.19
CA ASP A 59 7.57 19.58 -8.31
C ASP A 59 6.11 19.16 -8.45
N THR A 60 5.61 19.18 -9.67
CA THR A 60 4.33 18.56 -10.04
C THR A 60 4.55 17.10 -10.42
N VAL A 61 3.88 16.18 -9.72
CA VAL A 61 4.05 14.74 -9.90
C VAL A 61 2.72 14.01 -10.02
N THR A 62 2.67 12.98 -10.86
CA THR A 62 1.53 12.06 -10.92
C THR A 62 1.70 10.96 -9.88
N VAL A 63 0.72 10.85 -8.98
CA VAL A 63 0.66 9.82 -7.95
C VAL A 63 -0.48 8.86 -8.22
N TYR A 64 -0.30 7.63 -7.79
CA TYR A 64 -1.20 6.50 -8.06
C TYR A 64 -1.63 5.86 -6.75
N GLN A 65 -2.89 5.45 -6.70
CA GLN A 65 -3.40 4.64 -5.60
C GLN A 65 -4.26 3.53 -6.15
N ASN A 66 -4.20 2.40 -5.44
CA ASN A 66 -5.10 1.29 -5.66
C ASN A 66 -6.22 1.36 -4.62
N PRO A 67 -7.47 1.71 -4.98
CA PRO A 67 -8.56 1.88 -4.03
C PRO A 67 -8.89 0.61 -3.24
N ASN A 68 -8.47 -0.56 -3.74
CA ASN A 68 -8.70 -1.85 -3.11
C ASN A 68 -7.55 -2.27 -2.16
N SER A 69 -6.46 -1.51 -2.09
CA SER A 69 -5.37 -1.77 -1.15
C SER A 69 -5.79 -1.42 0.29
N ALA A 70 -5.27 -2.18 1.26
CA ALA A 70 -5.40 -1.84 2.68
C ALA A 70 -4.86 -0.44 2.99
N ASN A 71 -3.82 0.00 2.26
CA ASN A 71 -3.21 1.32 2.43
C ASN A 71 -4.04 2.47 1.81
N ALA A 72 -5.14 2.16 1.11
CA ALA A 72 -6.05 3.15 0.55
C ALA A 72 -7.27 3.43 1.46
N LYS A 73 -7.54 2.53 2.42
CA LYS A 73 -8.70 2.60 3.32
C LYS A 73 -8.22 2.78 4.75
N GLY A 74 -7.88 4.01 5.11
CA GLY A 74 -7.41 4.37 6.45
C GLY A 74 -7.46 5.88 6.67
N SER A 75 -7.15 6.30 7.90
CA SER A 75 -7.03 7.73 8.24
C SER A 75 -5.80 8.40 7.61
N ASP A 76 -4.85 7.62 7.11
CA ASP A 76 -3.62 8.08 6.46
C ASP A 76 -3.36 7.31 5.14
N PRO A 77 -4.15 7.58 4.08
CA PRO A 77 -4.03 6.85 2.82
C PRO A 77 -2.70 7.13 2.11
N GLN A 78 -2.03 6.09 1.65
CA GLN A 78 -0.75 6.21 0.94
C GLN A 78 -0.93 6.18 -0.59
N TRP A 79 -0.14 7.01 -1.26
CA TRP A 79 -0.06 7.15 -2.71
C TRP A 79 1.36 6.88 -3.20
N TYR A 80 1.51 6.40 -4.43
CA TYR A 80 2.78 5.95 -4.97
C TYR A 80 3.12 6.70 -6.26
N THR A 81 4.41 6.91 -6.52
CA THR A 81 4.91 7.57 -7.74
C THR A 81 5.05 6.60 -8.92
N SER A 82 4.67 5.33 -8.76
CA SER A 82 4.63 4.32 -9.82
C SER A 82 3.32 3.55 -9.79
N ALA A 83 2.71 3.40 -10.96
CA ALA A 83 1.48 2.63 -11.15
C ALA A 83 1.71 1.13 -10.92
N GLU A 84 2.88 0.59 -11.29
CA GLU A 84 3.27 -0.80 -11.05
C GLU A 84 3.33 -1.09 -9.55
N TYR A 85 3.89 -0.17 -8.77
CA TYR A 85 3.99 -0.31 -7.32
C TYR A 85 2.60 -0.30 -6.67
N ALA A 86 1.72 0.62 -7.09
CA ALA A 86 0.34 0.68 -6.63
C ALA A 86 -0.45 -0.61 -6.96
N LYS A 87 -0.18 -1.25 -8.11
CA LYS A 87 -0.75 -2.57 -8.45
C LYS A 87 -0.23 -3.66 -7.51
N GLY A 88 1.08 -3.73 -7.29
CA GLY A 88 1.72 -4.75 -6.45
C GLY A 88 1.29 -4.72 -4.98
N THR A 89 1.03 -3.53 -4.41
CA THR A 89 0.60 -3.39 -3.02
C THR A 89 -0.76 -4.04 -2.70
N SER A 90 -1.63 -4.27 -3.70
CA SER A 90 -2.86 -5.03 -3.49
C SER A 90 -2.62 -6.54 -3.42
N THR A 91 -1.59 -7.03 -4.09
CA THR A 91 -1.19 -8.44 -4.02
C THR A 91 -0.55 -8.75 -2.66
N ALA A 92 0.29 -7.86 -2.13
CA ALA A 92 0.95 -8.07 -0.84
C ALA A 92 -0.04 -8.16 0.33
N GLY A 93 -1.06 -7.28 0.36
CA GLY A 93 -2.11 -7.33 1.39
C GLY A 93 -2.92 -8.61 1.35
N PHE A 94 -3.36 -9.04 0.15
CA PHE A 94 -4.09 -10.30 -0.02
C PHE A 94 -3.28 -11.52 0.41
N VAL A 95 -1.98 -11.57 0.07
CA VAL A 95 -1.09 -12.66 0.49
C VAL A 95 -0.93 -12.69 2.02
N PHE A 96 -0.76 -11.53 2.67
CA PHE A 96 -0.66 -11.46 4.13
C PHE A 96 -1.94 -11.95 4.83
N PHE A 97 -3.11 -11.50 4.38
CA PHE A 97 -4.40 -12.00 4.91
C PHE A 97 -4.59 -13.50 4.67
N THR A 98 -4.18 -14.00 3.51
CA THR A 98 -4.29 -15.44 3.18
C THR A 98 -3.37 -16.27 4.09
N VAL A 99 -2.15 -15.80 4.36
CA VAL A 99 -1.22 -16.47 5.29
C VAL A 99 -1.77 -16.49 6.71
N LEU A 100 -2.31 -15.37 7.21
CA LEU A 100 -2.95 -15.30 8.53
C LEU A 100 -4.16 -16.24 8.63
N ALA A 101 -5.02 -16.28 7.61
CA ALA A 101 -6.17 -17.17 7.57
C ALA A 101 -5.77 -18.66 7.57
N ILE A 102 -4.68 -19.02 6.89
CA ILE A 102 -4.13 -20.39 6.91
C ILE A 102 -3.59 -20.74 8.31
N ILE A 103 -2.90 -19.81 8.97
CA ILE A 103 -2.37 -20.00 10.34
C ILE A 103 -3.53 -20.21 11.32
N ASP A 104 -4.57 -19.38 11.27
CA ASP A 104 -5.75 -19.50 12.12
C ASP A 104 -6.49 -20.82 11.90
N ALA A 105 -6.68 -21.23 10.63
CA ALA A 105 -7.30 -22.50 10.31
C ALA A 105 -6.49 -23.71 10.81
N ALA A 106 -5.16 -23.65 10.72
CA ALA A 106 -4.28 -24.69 11.25
C ALA A 106 -4.38 -24.78 12.78
N PHE A 107 -4.38 -23.63 13.48
CA PHE A 107 -4.52 -23.57 14.92
C PHE A 107 -5.86 -24.16 15.40
N LEU A 108 -6.96 -23.85 14.72
CA LEU A 108 -8.28 -24.43 14.99
C LEU A 108 -8.30 -25.95 14.74
N TYR A 109 -7.71 -26.42 13.64
CA TYR A 109 -7.63 -27.85 13.32
C TYR A 109 -6.84 -28.65 14.38
N TYR A 110 -5.68 -28.14 14.81
CA TYR A 110 -4.86 -28.78 15.84
C TYR A 110 -5.56 -28.79 17.21
N ASN A 111 -6.20 -27.69 17.61
CA ASN A 111 -6.95 -27.65 18.87
C ASN A 111 -8.21 -28.52 18.85
N LYS A 112 -8.82 -28.73 17.68
CA LYS A 112 -9.99 -29.61 17.53
C LYS A 112 -9.63 -31.11 17.57
N LYS A 113 -8.37 -31.47 17.28
CA LYS A 113 -7.84 -32.84 17.43
C LYS A 113 -7.25 -33.14 18.82
N ALA A 114 -7.02 -32.11 19.64
CA ALA A 114 -6.48 -32.23 20.99
C ALA A 114 -7.56 -32.42 22.08
N LYS A 115 -8.84 -32.53 21.68
CA LYS A 115 -9.98 -32.98 22.49
C LYS A 115 -10.46 -34.32 21.98
#